data_AF-A0M490-F1
#
_entry.id   AF-A0M490-F1
#
_cell.length_a   1.000
_cell.length_b   1.000
_cell.length_c   1.000
_cell.angle_alpha   90.00
_cell.angle_beta   90.00
_cell.angle_gamma   90.00
#
_symmetry.space_group_name_H-M   'P 1'
#
loop_
_entity.id
_entity.type
_entity.pdbx_description
1 polymer ?
#
loop_
_entity_poly.entity_id
_entity_poly.type
_entity_poly.pdbx_seq_one_letter_code
_entity_poly.pdbx_strand_id
1 'polypeptide(L)'
;MEKLELKHLAPYLPYGLKIKGLTKIYPDPIITGILGSCDRVYWNYHGASGVWKLEDTKLILRPLSDLTKDIKHNNNKFLPIVELSKIEFDDEVDIDFSSDFHENDYLLELEYVPTWFALRFHKKDKNFSRWDDGEGISACKHELLFKLFEWHFDVFGLIEKGLAIDKNKL
;
A
#
# COMPACT_ATOMS: atom_id res chain seq x y z
N MET A 1 -14.56 18.85 7.25
CA MET A 1 -14.66 17.80 6.22
C MET A 1 -13.26 17.37 5.88
N GLU A 2 -12.95 16.07 5.91
CA GLU A 2 -11.60 15.61 5.54
C GLU A 2 -11.36 15.84 4.05
N LYS A 3 -10.12 16.20 3.70
CA LYS A 3 -9.73 16.52 2.33
C LYS A 3 -8.45 15.78 1.96
N LEU A 4 -8.30 15.54 0.66
CA LEU A 4 -7.06 15.01 0.11
C LEU A 4 -5.97 16.09 0.19
N GLU A 5 -4.74 15.70 0.54
CA GLU A 5 -3.62 16.61 0.76
C GLU A 5 -2.37 16.06 0.06
N LEU A 6 -1.40 16.92 -0.24
CA LEU A 6 -0.16 16.54 -0.93
C LEU A 6 0.53 15.32 -0.29
N LYS A 7 0.61 15.28 1.04
CA LYS A 7 1.27 14.20 1.79
C LYS A 7 0.63 12.82 1.56
N HIS A 8 -0.64 12.79 1.16
CA HIS A 8 -1.36 11.55 0.86
C HIS A 8 -1.02 11.00 -0.54
N LEU A 9 -0.54 11.84 -1.46
CA LEU A 9 -0.24 11.45 -2.85
C LEU A 9 1.25 11.28 -3.09
N ALA A 10 2.06 12.17 -2.51
CA ALA A 10 3.48 12.27 -2.79
C ALA A 10 4.23 10.92 -2.72
N PRO A 11 3.97 10.04 -1.74
CA PRO A 11 4.68 8.76 -1.67
C PRO A 11 4.36 7.79 -2.81
N TYR A 12 3.21 7.93 -3.46
CA TYR A 12 2.77 7.04 -4.53
C TYR A 12 3.17 7.51 -5.93
N LEU A 13 3.57 8.78 -6.09
CA LEU A 13 3.88 9.38 -7.39
C LEU A 13 4.91 8.59 -8.23
N PRO A 14 6.00 8.04 -7.66
CA PRO A 14 6.99 7.29 -8.43
C PRO A 14 6.44 6.00 -9.04
N TYR A 15 5.30 5.50 -8.55
CA TYR A 15 4.80 4.16 -8.82
C TYR A 15 3.60 4.11 -9.77
N GLY A 16 3.29 5.23 -10.43
CA GLY A 16 2.24 5.28 -11.44
C GLY A 16 0.82 5.20 -10.84
N LEU A 17 0.60 5.93 -9.74
CA LEU A 17 -0.69 6.00 -9.04
C LEU A 17 -1.82 6.36 -9.99
N LYS A 18 -2.83 5.50 -10.05
CA LYS A 18 -4.06 5.74 -10.81
C LYS A 18 -5.11 6.48 -9.97
N ILE A 19 -5.93 7.25 -10.66
CA ILE A 19 -7.07 7.97 -10.07
C ILE A 19 -8.33 7.65 -10.83
N LYS A 20 -9.49 7.73 -10.19
CA LYS A 20 -10.77 7.57 -10.90
C LYS A 20 -10.90 8.63 -11.99
N GLY A 21 -11.19 8.20 -13.21
CA GLY A 21 -11.53 9.10 -14.29
C GLY A 21 -12.74 9.98 -13.93
N LEU A 22 -12.61 11.31 -14.07
CA LEU A 22 -13.73 12.25 -13.95
C LEU A 22 -14.67 12.20 -15.16
N THR A 23 -14.19 11.65 -16.27
CA THR A 23 -14.95 11.49 -17.51
C THR A 23 -14.81 10.07 -18.02
N LYS A 24 -15.76 9.62 -18.85
CA LYS A 24 -15.67 8.32 -19.53
C LYS A 24 -14.55 8.27 -20.59
N ILE A 25 -14.02 9.43 -20.99
CA ILE A 25 -13.00 9.55 -22.03
C ILE A 25 -11.63 9.14 -21.48
N TYR A 26 -11.38 9.42 -20.21
CA TYR A 26 -10.12 9.12 -19.53
C TYR A 26 -10.39 8.21 -18.32
N PRO A 27 -10.70 6.92 -18.54
CA PRO A 27 -10.85 5.98 -17.45
C PRO A 27 -9.49 5.71 -16.80
N ASP A 28 -9.42 5.91 -15.49
CA ASP A 28 -8.27 5.57 -14.65
C ASP A 28 -6.89 6.12 -15.06
N PRO A 29 -6.75 7.45 -15.30
CA PRO A 29 -5.48 8.04 -15.66
C PRO A 29 -4.46 7.93 -14.54
N ILE A 30 -3.19 8.06 -14.89
CA ILE A 30 -2.05 8.03 -13.97
C ILE A 30 -1.69 9.44 -13.56
N ILE A 31 -1.48 9.69 -12.27
CA ILE A 31 -0.92 10.95 -11.78
C ILE A 31 0.56 11.01 -12.14
N THR A 32 0.97 12.10 -12.77
CA THR A 32 2.36 12.34 -13.19
C THR A 32 3.03 13.49 -12.45
N GLY A 33 2.27 14.27 -11.67
CA GLY A 33 2.81 15.36 -10.88
C GLY A 33 1.75 16.10 -10.09
N ILE A 34 2.20 16.99 -9.20
CA ILE A 34 1.32 17.79 -8.34
C ILE A 34 1.79 19.25 -8.38
N LEU A 35 0.87 20.16 -8.60
CA LEU A 35 1.10 21.60 -8.50
C LEU A 35 0.62 22.07 -7.13
N GLY A 36 1.52 22.00 -6.15
CA GLY A 36 1.21 22.26 -4.73
C GLY A 36 0.76 23.70 -4.43
N SER A 37 1.09 24.67 -5.28
CA SER A 37 0.69 26.07 -5.10
C SER A 37 -0.80 26.33 -5.35
N CYS A 38 -1.51 25.39 -5.98
CA CYS A 38 -2.93 25.57 -6.30
C CYS A 38 -3.76 24.27 -6.20
N ASP A 39 -3.30 23.28 -5.43
CA ASP A 39 -4.00 22.01 -5.19
C ASP A 39 -4.49 21.33 -6.48
N ARG A 40 -3.57 21.13 -7.44
CA ARG A 40 -3.86 20.46 -8.71
C ARG A 40 -2.97 19.24 -8.96
N VAL A 41 -3.51 18.26 -9.66
CA VAL A 41 -2.79 17.05 -10.10
C VAL A 41 -2.66 17.05 -11.62
N TYR A 42 -1.45 16.79 -12.09
CA TYR A 42 -1.19 16.45 -13.48
C TYR A 42 -1.48 14.98 -13.68
N TRP A 43 -2.17 14.67 -14.77
CA TRP A 43 -2.49 13.30 -15.12
C TRP A 43 -2.16 13.01 -16.58
N ASN A 44 -1.89 11.74 -16.86
CA ASN A 44 -1.69 11.22 -18.19
C ASN A 44 -2.58 9.99 -18.43
N TYR A 45 -3.13 9.91 -19.64
CA TYR A 45 -3.86 8.76 -20.15
C TYR A 45 -3.46 8.50 -21.61
N HIS A 46 -2.66 7.47 -21.84
CA HIS A 46 -2.21 7.07 -23.18
C HIS A 46 -1.67 8.23 -24.04
N GLY A 47 -0.89 9.13 -23.43
CA GLY A 47 -0.31 10.29 -24.11
C GLY A 47 -1.15 11.57 -24.04
N ALA A 48 -2.45 11.50 -23.78
CA ALA A 48 -3.25 12.66 -23.43
C ALA A 48 -2.92 13.10 -22.01
N SER A 49 -2.72 14.40 -21.79
CA SER A 49 -2.40 14.94 -20.46
C SER A 49 -3.31 16.10 -20.12
N GLY A 50 -3.55 16.29 -18.83
CA GLY A 50 -4.37 17.37 -18.34
C GLY A 50 -4.11 17.67 -16.88
N VAL A 51 -4.94 18.55 -16.34
CA VAL A 51 -4.85 18.99 -14.94
C VAL A 51 -6.22 18.95 -14.31
N TRP A 52 -6.34 18.28 -13.18
CA TRP A 52 -7.54 18.29 -12.34
C TRP A 52 -7.26 18.92 -10.99
N LYS A 53 -8.33 19.37 -10.32
CA LYS A 53 -8.20 19.78 -8.94
C LYS A 53 -8.03 18.56 -8.06
N LEU A 54 -7.25 18.72 -6.99
CA LEU A 54 -7.01 17.68 -6.01
C LEU A 54 -8.31 17.26 -5.31
N GLU A 55 -9.22 18.22 -5.06
CA GLU A 55 -10.53 17.96 -4.43
C GLU A 55 -11.45 17.04 -5.23
N ASP A 56 -11.35 17.09 -6.57
CA ASP A 56 -12.15 16.25 -7.47
C ASP A 56 -11.51 14.87 -7.68
N THR A 57 -10.28 14.68 -7.20
CA THR A 57 -9.50 13.47 -7.46
C THR A 57 -9.79 12.40 -6.42
N LYS A 58 -10.06 11.17 -6.89
CA LYS A 58 -10.11 9.98 -6.02
C LYS A 58 -9.03 9.00 -6.42
N LEU A 59 -8.16 8.66 -5.47
CA LEU A 59 -7.09 7.70 -5.70
C LEU A 59 -7.67 6.29 -5.85
N ILE A 60 -7.02 5.44 -6.63
CA ILE A 60 -7.38 4.01 -6.74
C ILE A 60 -6.33 3.22 -5.95
N LEU A 61 -6.73 2.75 -4.76
CA LEU A 61 -5.83 2.10 -3.79
C LEU A 61 -6.38 0.73 -3.37
N ARG A 62 -5.51 -0.12 -2.84
CA ARG A 62 -5.87 -1.40 -2.24
C ARG A 62 -6.12 -1.24 -0.75
N PRO A 63 -7.15 -1.90 -0.18
CA PRO A 63 -7.32 -1.94 1.26
C PRO A 63 -6.17 -2.72 1.91
N LEU A 64 -5.76 -2.34 3.13
CA LEU A 64 -4.73 -3.06 3.88
C LEU A 64 -5.09 -4.53 4.16
N SER A 65 -6.38 -4.88 4.13
CA SER A 65 -6.85 -6.26 4.21
C SER A 65 -6.37 -7.17 3.07
N ASP A 66 -5.84 -6.60 1.98
CA ASP A 66 -5.27 -7.38 0.88
C ASP A 66 -3.83 -7.86 1.16
N LEU A 67 -3.19 -7.42 2.25
CA LEU A 67 -1.83 -7.85 2.60
C LEU A 67 -1.72 -9.37 2.75
N THR A 68 -2.79 -10.01 3.21
CA THR A 68 -2.89 -11.47 3.44
C THR A 68 -3.63 -12.19 2.32
N LYS A 69 -3.81 -11.55 1.16
CA LYS A 69 -4.47 -12.15 0.01
C LYS A 69 -3.55 -12.08 -1.20
N ASP A 70 -3.71 -13.04 -2.09
CA ASP A 70 -3.10 -12.97 -3.41
C ASP A 70 -3.52 -11.69 -4.14
N ILE A 71 -2.56 -10.87 -4.54
CA ILE A 71 -2.80 -9.69 -5.39
C ILE A 71 -2.11 -9.82 -6.74
N LYS A 72 -2.63 -9.12 -7.75
CA LYS A 72 -1.95 -8.91 -9.03
C LYS A 72 -1.41 -7.49 -9.11
N HIS A 73 -0.11 -7.31 -9.28
CA HIS A 73 0.53 -6.01 -9.48
C HIS A 73 1.59 -6.13 -10.59
N ASN A 74 1.56 -5.21 -11.57
CA ASN A 74 2.46 -5.24 -12.75
C ASN A 74 2.56 -6.62 -13.43
N ASN A 75 1.42 -7.30 -13.59
CA ASN A 75 1.29 -8.66 -14.14
C ASN A 75 1.83 -9.81 -13.28
N ASN A 76 2.44 -9.53 -12.13
CA ASN A 76 2.88 -10.54 -11.19
C ASN A 76 1.80 -10.79 -10.15
N LYS A 77 1.58 -12.07 -9.82
CA LYS A 77 0.68 -12.51 -8.75
C LYS A 77 1.53 -12.94 -7.56
N PHE A 78 1.27 -12.40 -6.38
CA PHE A 78 1.98 -12.75 -5.15
C PHE A 78 1.15 -12.44 -3.91
N LEU A 79 1.58 -12.99 -2.77
CA LEU A 79 1.03 -12.72 -1.45
C LEU A 79 1.88 -11.62 -0.76
N PRO A 80 1.38 -10.38 -0.60
CA PRO A 80 2.19 -9.22 -0.22
C PRO A 80 3.00 -9.39 1.05
N ILE A 81 2.38 -9.94 2.09
CA ILE A 81 3.03 -10.13 3.39
C ILE A 81 4.24 -11.07 3.33
N VAL A 82 4.24 -12.03 2.40
CA VAL A 82 5.38 -12.94 2.14
C VAL A 82 6.52 -12.19 1.45
N GLU A 83 6.20 -11.36 0.46
CA GLU A 83 7.21 -10.55 -0.22
C GLU A 83 7.80 -9.50 0.74
N LEU A 84 7.01 -8.98 1.68
CA LEU A 84 7.49 -8.10 2.74
C LEU A 84 8.40 -8.82 3.73
N SER A 85 8.09 -10.08 4.10
CA SER A 85 8.96 -10.84 5.00
C SER A 85 10.32 -11.15 4.35
N LYS A 86 10.34 -11.49 3.06
CA LYS A 86 11.59 -11.70 2.33
C LYS A 86 12.51 -10.49 2.35
N ILE A 87 11.94 -9.28 2.25
CA ILE A 87 12.68 -8.02 2.34
C ILE A 87 13.22 -7.81 3.76
N GLU A 88 12.42 -8.07 4.79
CA GLU A 88 12.86 -7.90 6.18
C GLU A 88 13.94 -8.91 6.61
N PHE A 89 13.97 -10.09 5.99
CA PHE A 89 14.87 -11.20 6.34
C PHE A 89 15.87 -11.55 5.22
N ASP A 90 16.14 -10.63 4.29
CA ASP A 90 17.17 -10.71 3.23
C ASP A 90 17.19 -12.01 2.40
N ASP A 91 16.02 -12.48 1.94
CA ASP A 91 15.86 -13.66 1.04
C ASP A 91 16.46 -15.00 1.55
N GLU A 92 16.96 -15.09 2.80
CA GLU A 92 17.63 -16.28 3.34
C GLU A 92 16.68 -17.45 3.72
N VAL A 93 15.41 -17.44 3.29
CA VAL A 93 14.35 -18.17 4.00
C VAL A 93 13.54 -19.12 3.11
N ASP A 94 13.61 -20.43 3.38
CA ASP A 94 12.52 -21.37 3.15
C ASP A 94 11.44 -21.09 4.21
N ILE A 95 10.46 -20.26 3.85
CA ILE A 95 9.41 -19.80 4.77
C ILE A 95 8.36 -20.91 4.89
N ASP A 96 8.27 -21.55 6.07
CA ASP A 96 7.15 -22.43 6.39
C ASP A 96 6.01 -21.58 6.96
N PHE A 97 4.94 -21.42 6.18
CA PHE A 97 3.85 -20.50 6.49
C PHE A 97 2.88 -21.12 7.49
N SER A 98 3.06 -20.87 8.79
CA SER A 98 1.94 -20.89 9.73
C SER A 98 1.32 -19.49 9.75
N SER A 99 0.04 -19.39 9.40
CA SER A 99 -0.70 -18.13 9.50
C SER A 99 -1.65 -18.25 10.69
N ASP A 100 -1.15 -17.98 11.88
CA ASP A 100 -1.99 -17.91 13.07
C ASP A 100 -2.65 -16.53 13.13
N PHE A 101 -3.86 -16.47 12.59
CA PHE A 101 -4.72 -15.29 12.62
C PHE A 101 -5.28 -15.10 14.04
N HIS A 102 -4.56 -14.36 14.87
CA HIS A 102 -5.13 -13.85 16.10
C HIS A 102 -5.85 -12.53 15.81
N GLU A 103 -7.18 -12.52 15.92
CA GLU A 103 -8.07 -11.35 15.73
C GLU A 103 -7.76 -10.13 16.64
N ASN A 104 -6.73 -10.21 17.48
CA ASN A 104 -6.42 -9.30 18.57
C ASN A 104 -5.19 -8.42 18.27
N ASP A 105 -5.32 -7.50 17.30
CA ASP A 105 -4.39 -6.39 16.97
C ASP A 105 -3.39 -6.60 15.81
N TYR A 106 -3.19 -7.85 15.35
CA TYR A 106 -2.24 -8.20 14.29
C TYR A 106 -2.94 -8.80 13.07
N LEU A 107 -2.42 -8.55 11.87
CA LEU A 107 -2.97 -9.13 10.64
C LEU A 107 -2.35 -10.50 10.27
N LEU A 108 -1.10 -10.77 10.67
CA LEU A 108 -0.39 -12.02 10.40
C LEU A 108 0.88 -12.14 11.26
N GLU A 109 1.24 -13.36 11.63
CA GLU A 109 2.53 -13.80 12.18
C GLU A 109 3.17 -14.79 11.21
N LEU A 110 4.49 -14.73 10.99
CA LEU A 110 5.22 -15.61 10.08
C LEU A 110 6.42 -16.20 10.81
N GLU A 111 6.35 -17.46 11.23
CA GLU A 111 7.40 -18.09 12.02
C GLU A 111 8.52 -18.68 11.14
N TYR A 112 9.77 -18.57 11.57
CA TYR A 112 10.91 -19.30 11.02
C TYR A 112 11.37 -20.41 11.99
N VAL A 113 11.87 -21.51 11.44
CA VAL A 113 12.48 -22.62 12.19
C VAL A 113 13.90 -22.79 11.64
N PRO A 114 14.96 -22.79 12.47
CA PRO A 114 14.97 -23.05 13.92
C PRO A 114 14.95 -21.81 14.85
N THR A 115 14.88 -20.59 14.33
CA THR A 115 14.90 -19.35 15.14
C THR A 115 13.58 -18.60 15.02
N TRP A 116 12.96 -18.21 16.15
CA TRP A 116 11.56 -17.76 16.20
C TRP A 116 11.45 -16.29 15.77
N PHE A 117 11.65 -16.03 14.47
CA PHE A 117 11.40 -14.72 13.90
C PHE A 117 9.95 -14.58 13.46
N ALA A 118 9.37 -13.39 13.63
CA ALA A 118 8.08 -13.06 13.04
C ALA A 118 8.00 -11.64 12.50
N LEU A 119 7.47 -11.49 11.28
CA LEU A 119 7.00 -10.20 10.79
C LEU A 119 5.52 -10.04 11.15
N ARG A 120 5.20 -8.98 11.90
CA ARG A 120 3.83 -8.68 12.32
C ARG A 120 3.38 -7.32 11.79
N PHE A 121 2.18 -7.25 11.23
CA PHE A 121 1.52 -5.99 10.87
C PHE A 121 0.46 -5.61 11.91
N HIS A 122 0.65 -4.45 12.54
CA HIS A 122 -0.22 -3.88 13.57
C HIS A 122 -1.30 -3.05 12.90
N LYS A 123 -2.56 -3.50 12.95
CA LYS A 123 -3.67 -2.82 12.26
C LYS A 123 -3.95 -1.43 12.83
N LYS A 124 -3.89 -1.30 14.16
CA LYS A 124 -4.18 -0.06 14.89
C LYS A 124 -3.19 1.05 14.54
N ASP A 125 -1.90 0.72 14.58
CA ASP A 125 -0.83 1.68 14.38
C ASP A 125 -0.35 1.73 12.92
N LYS A 126 -0.89 0.85 12.06
CA LYS A 126 -0.54 0.68 10.64
C LYS A 126 0.97 0.54 10.44
N ASN A 127 1.59 -0.32 11.25
CA ASN A 127 3.04 -0.44 11.32
C ASN A 127 3.49 -1.90 11.31
N PHE A 128 4.76 -2.12 10.96
CA PHE A 128 5.39 -3.43 11.04
C PHE A 128 6.29 -3.52 12.27
N SER A 129 6.35 -4.71 12.86
CA SER A 129 7.37 -5.08 13.84
C SER A 129 7.98 -6.42 13.48
N ARG A 130 9.26 -6.56 13.81
CA ARG A 130 9.94 -7.84 13.83
C ARG A 130 9.96 -8.34 15.27
N TRP A 131 9.64 -9.61 15.45
CA TRP A 131 9.81 -10.30 16.72
C TRP A 131 10.99 -11.26 16.57
N ASP A 132 11.88 -11.26 17.55
CA ASP A 132 13.11 -12.06 17.59
C ASP A 132 13.25 -12.66 18.99
N ASP A 133 13.05 -13.97 19.13
CA ASP A 133 13.32 -14.76 20.34
C ASP A 133 12.87 -14.09 21.67
N GLY A 134 11.69 -13.45 21.68
CA GLY A 134 11.11 -12.80 22.86
C GLY A 134 11.20 -11.28 22.90
N GLU A 135 11.99 -10.65 22.03
CA GLU A 135 12.13 -9.20 21.96
C GLU A 135 11.50 -8.63 20.69
N GLY A 136 10.60 -7.66 20.87
CA GLY A 136 10.01 -6.91 19.76
C GLY A 136 10.94 -5.79 19.33
N ILE A 137 11.55 -5.92 18.15
CA ILE A 137 12.42 -4.90 17.56
C ILE A 137 11.65 -4.18 16.44
N SER A 138 11.94 -2.89 16.27
CA SER A 138 11.41 -2.14 15.13
C SER A 138 11.98 -2.70 13.83
N ALA A 139 11.12 -3.23 12.97
CA ALA A 139 11.46 -3.68 11.62
C ALA A 139 12.05 -2.55 10.74
N CYS A 140 12.57 -2.90 9.56
CA CYS A 140 12.99 -1.96 8.50
C CYS A 140 11.78 -1.25 7.86
N LYS A 141 11.10 -0.42 8.66
CA LYS A 141 9.81 0.22 8.33
C LYS A 141 9.80 0.98 7.01
N HIS A 142 10.91 1.64 6.64
CA HIS A 142 10.95 2.49 5.45
C HIS A 142 10.83 1.67 4.16
N GLU A 143 11.54 0.55 4.06
CA GLU A 143 11.56 -0.29 2.85
C GLU A 143 10.20 -1.00 2.66
N LEU A 144 9.67 -1.56 3.74
CA LEU A 144 8.34 -2.18 3.74
C LEU A 144 7.27 -1.15 3.36
N LEU A 145 7.36 0.07 3.89
CA LEU A 145 6.42 1.14 3.58
C LEU A 145 6.52 1.59 2.11
N PHE A 146 7.73 1.68 1.54
CA PHE A 146 7.89 1.96 0.11
C PHE A 146 7.24 0.88 -0.75
N LYS A 147 7.31 -0.40 -0.36
CA LYS A 147 6.58 -1.46 -1.04
C LYS A 147 5.07 -1.32 -0.94
N LEU A 148 4.53 -0.88 0.20
CA LEU A 148 3.11 -0.57 0.30
C LEU A 148 2.69 0.54 -0.67
N PHE A 149 3.50 1.59 -0.82
CA PHE A 149 3.24 2.65 -1.80
C PHE A 149 3.37 2.15 -3.24
N GLU A 150 4.41 1.38 -3.55
CA GLU A 150 4.63 0.75 -4.85
C GLU A 150 3.44 -0.10 -5.26
N TRP A 151 2.92 -0.92 -4.35
CA TRP A 151 1.80 -1.81 -4.62
C TRP A 151 0.42 -1.14 -4.48
N HIS A 152 0.42 0.17 -4.18
CA HIS A 152 -0.75 1.04 -4.05
C HIS A 152 -1.69 0.68 -2.89
N PHE A 153 -1.16 0.27 -1.74
CA PHE A 153 -1.95 0.07 -0.52
C PHE A 153 -2.38 1.38 0.12
N ASP A 154 -3.56 1.39 0.75
CA ASP A 154 -4.12 2.52 1.47
C ASP A 154 -3.52 2.68 2.87
N VAL A 155 -2.28 3.13 2.92
CA VAL A 155 -1.55 3.40 4.17
C VAL A 155 -2.25 4.49 5.00
N PHE A 156 -2.81 5.51 4.35
CA PHE A 156 -3.40 6.66 5.03
C PHE A 156 -4.87 6.45 5.45
N GLY A 157 -5.51 5.33 5.08
CA GLY A 157 -6.92 5.06 5.38
C GLY A 157 -7.90 5.92 4.59
N LEU A 158 -7.53 6.33 3.37
CA LEU A 158 -8.32 7.19 2.49
C LEU A 158 -9.57 6.51 1.95
N ILE A 159 -9.59 5.17 1.87
CA ILE A 159 -10.74 4.40 1.40
C ILE A 159 -11.89 4.55 2.41
N GLU A 160 -11.62 4.33 3.70
CA GLU A 160 -12.62 4.46 4.78
C GLU A 160 -13.15 5.90 4.88
N LYS A 161 -12.29 6.88 4.57
CA LYS A 161 -12.61 8.32 4.54
C LYS A 161 -13.37 8.75 3.28
N GLY A 162 -13.56 7.85 2.30
CA GLY A 162 -14.23 8.14 1.03
C GLY A 162 -13.41 9.02 0.06
N LEU A 163 -12.12 9.24 0.37
CA LEU A 163 -11.16 10.02 -0.44
C LEU A 163 -10.43 9.16 -1.48
N ALA A 164 -10.47 7.84 -1.34
CA ALA A 164 -9.97 6.88 -2.32
C ALA A 164 -11.06 5.84 -2.66
N ILE A 165 -10.82 5.09 -3.73
CA ILE A 165 -11.64 3.97 -4.20
C ILE A 165 -10.86 2.70 -3.97
N ASP A 166 -11.54 1.73 -3.38
CA ASP A 166 -11.04 0.37 -3.27
C ASP A 166 -10.91 -0.25 -4.68
N LYS A 167 -9.68 -0.57 -5.05
CA LYS A 167 -9.29 -1.13 -6.34
C LYS A 167 -9.99 -2.44 -6.66
N ASN A 168 -10.41 -3.21 -5.65
CA ASN A 168 -11.12 -4.47 -5.86
C ASN A 168 -12.60 -4.28 -6.20
N LYS A 169 -13.12 -3.04 -6.14
CA LYS A 169 -14.51 -2.69 -6.45
C LYS A 169 -14.67 -2.01 -7.82
N LEU A 170 -13.62 -1.96 -8.62
CA LEU A 170 -13.63 -1.40 -9.98
C LEU A 170 -13.97 -2.46 -11.03
#